data_AF-A0A975J521-F1
#
_entry.id   AF-A0A975J521-F1
#
_cell.length_a   1.000
_cell.length_b   1.000
_cell.length_c   1.000
_cell.angle_alpha   90.00
_cell.angle_beta   90.00
_cell.angle_gamma   90.00
#
_symmetry.space_group_name_H-M   'P 1'
#
loop_
_entity.id
_entity.type
_entity.pdbx_description
1 polymer ?
#
loop_
_entity_poly.entity_id
_entity_poly.type
_entity_poly.pdbx_seq_one_letter_code
_entity_poly.pdbx_strand_id
1 'polypeptide(L)'
;MKIDKVTEKVVCGKKIYIVENHHEVIIPWSEYASNNETAPVLLTFDHHMDTRSAFYRHSRKVAGLEWRPVRDQLISDVDINESSTIISSLERLCNDEHIDFALQTGMISDAVVFSLMNADICTDYANSKIYYIDPCCTSKCKKSSHDDECQINVYDKVIEGEELLFKLNKINTFIPGFFISNKVNKKFILDIDLDCFHTKKAINAVDMSVFNYLVNNAEIITIATEGYYVELEKKDNDINENYLLEKLLVHIENAIDNKRFKFSTAS
;
A
#
# COMPACT_ATOMS: atom_id res chain seq x y z
N MET A 1 -21.08 -1.41 -15.96
CA MET A 1 -20.03 -2.11 -16.72
C MET A 1 -19.12 -2.72 -15.68
N LYS A 2 -19.03 -4.05 -15.56
CA LYS A 2 -18.05 -4.66 -14.65
C LYS A 2 -16.68 -4.32 -15.20
N ILE A 3 -15.85 -3.70 -14.39
CA ILE A 3 -14.46 -3.47 -14.74
C ILE A 3 -13.76 -4.79 -14.41
N ASP A 4 -13.39 -5.57 -15.42
CA ASP A 4 -12.73 -6.88 -15.25
C ASP A 4 -11.29 -6.78 -14.68
N LYS A 5 -10.89 -5.60 -14.16
CA LYS A 5 -9.57 -5.32 -13.57
C LYS A 5 -9.48 -5.60 -12.07
N VAL A 6 -10.61 -5.69 -11.39
CA VAL A 6 -10.65 -5.85 -9.92
C VAL A 6 -11.36 -7.14 -9.56
N THR A 7 -10.66 -8.03 -8.86
CA THR A 7 -11.26 -9.20 -8.22
C THR A 7 -11.57 -8.87 -6.78
N GLU A 8 -12.86 -8.80 -6.43
CA GLU A 8 -13.32 -8.64 -5.05
C GLU A 8 -13.46 -10.01 -4.37
N LYS A 9 -12.89 -10.13 -3.17
CA LYS A 9 -13.07 -11.24 -2.25
C LYS A 9 -13.56 -10.72 -0.90
N VAL A 10 -14.59 -11.36 -0.35
CA VAL A 10 -15.15 -11.00 0.95
C VAL A 10 -14.87 -12.12 1.95
N VAL A 11 -14.15 -11.80 3.03
CA VAL A 11 -13.83 -12.74 4.12
C VAL A 11 -14.44 -12.21 5.41
N CYS A 12 -15.45 -12.89 5.93
CA CYS A 12 -16.21 -12.47 7.12
C CYS A 12 -16.64 -10.98 7.09
N GLY A 13 -17.06 -10.49 5.92
CA GLY A 13 -17.49 -9.10 5.72
C GLY A 13 -16.36 -8.09 5.49
N LYS A 14 -15.08 -8.49 5.61
CA LYS A 14 -13.93 -7.69 5.18
C LYS A 14 -13.80 -7.79 3.66
N LYS A 15 -13.77 -6.65 2.97
CA LYS A 15 -13.49 -6.58 1.54
C LYS A 15 -11.98 -6.60 1.29
N ILE A 16 -11.57 -7.47 0.38
CA ILE A 16 -10.21 -7.62 -0.13
C ILE A 16 -10.31 -7.49 -1.64
N TYR A 17 -9.54 -6.59 -2.23
CA TYR A 17 -9.54 -6.35 -3.67
C TYR A 17 -8.17 -6.70 -4.24
N ILE A 18 -8.16 -7.45 -5.34
CA ILE A 18 -6.95 -7.89 -6.01
C ILE A 18 -6.95 -7.28 -7.41
N VAL A 19 -5.83 -6.65 -7.78
CA VAL A 19 -5.62 -6.01 -9.08
C VAL A 19 -4.31 -6.46 -9.70
N GLU A 20 -4.23 -6.40 -11.03
CA GLU A 20 -3.00 -6.78 -11.73
C GLU A 20 -1.95 -5.67 -11.64
N ASN A 21 -2.35 -4.44 -11.98
CA ASN A 21 -1.49 -3.27 -11.99
C ASN A 21 -1.81 -2.38 -10.78
N HIS A 22 -0.78 -1.85 -10.11
CA HIS A 22 -0.97 -1.14 -8.84
C HIS A 22 -1.91 0.05 -8.93
N HIS A 23 -1.85 0.85 -10.01
CA HIS A 23 -2.77 1.98 -10.19
C HIS A 23 -4.27 1.61 -10.31
N GLU A 24 -4.60 0.34 -10.51
CA GLU A 24 -6.00 -0.12 -10.58
C GLU A 24 -6.68 -0.12 -9.20
N VAL A 25 -5.92 -0.01 -8.11
CA VAL A 25 -6.46 0.16 -6.74
C VAL A 25 -7.30 1.43 -6.57
N ILE A 26 -7.18 2.42 -7.46
CA ILE A 26 -8.04 3.62 -7.42
C ILE A 26 -9.53 3.26 -7.55
N ILE A 27 -9.86 2.13 -8.18
CA ILE A 27 -11.25 1.67 -8.29
C ILE A 27 -11.81 1.36 -6.89
N PRO A 28 -11.28 0.40 -6.12
CA PRO A 28 -11.80 0.14 -4.77
C PRO A 28 -11.58 1.30 -3.80
N TRP A 29 -10.53 2.11 -3.95
CA TRP A 29 -10.33 3.29 -3.10
C TRP A 29 -11.39 4.36 -3.34
N SER A 30 -11.76 4.62 -4.61
CA SER A 30 -12.86 5.53 -4.95
C SER A 30 -14.20 5.01 -4.44
N GLU A 31 -14.48 3.70 -4.56
CA GLU A 31 -15.69 3.09 -4.00
C GLU A 31 -15.75 3.28 -2.47
N TYR A 32 -14.64 3.07 -1.77
CA TYR A 32 -14.58 3.31 -0.34
C TYR A 32 -14.84 4.78 0.01
N ALA A 33 -14.14 5.70 -0.64
CA ALA A 33 -14.23 7.13 -0.37
C ALA A 33 -15.64 7.68 -0.65
N SER A 34 -16.27 7.31 -1.75
CA SER A 34 -17.62 7.76 -2.12
C SER A 34 -18.71 7.27 -1.17
N ASN A 35 -18.43 6.21 -0.39
CA ASN A 35 -19.36 5.68 0.62
C ASN A 35 -19.03 6.12 2.05
N ASN A 36 -18.00 6.94 2.27
CA ASN A 36 -17.55 7.35 3.60
C ASN A 36 -17.28 8.86 3.68
N GLU A 37 -17.75 9.49 4.75
CA GLU A 37 -17.55 10.94 4.96
C GLU A 37 -16.08 11.31 5.24
N THR A 38 -15.29 10.36 5.72
CA THR A 38 -13.91 10.59 6.16
C THR A 38 -12.93 9.81 5.30
N ALA A 39 -12.04 10.53 4.61
CA ALA A 39 -10.93 9.91 3.89
C ALA A 39 -9.99 9.17 4.87
N PRO A 40 -9.68 7.89 4.62
CA PRO A 40 -8.80 7.10 5.47
C PRO A 40 -7.32 7.49 5.25
N VAL A 41 -6.44 7.02 6.12
CA VAL A 41 -4.98 7.02 5.87
C VAL A 41 -4.64 5.80 5.00
N LEU A 42 -3.73 5.93 4.04
CA LEU A 42 -3.17 4.78 3.33
C LEU A 42 -1.93 4.25 4.05
N LEU A 43 -1.88 2.96 4.34
CA LEU A 43 -0.64 2.24 4.65
C LEU A 43 -0.35 1.31 3.47
N THR A 44 0.70 1.59 2.70
CA THR A 44 1.08 0.78 1.53
C THR A 44 2.43 0.10 1.74
N PHE A 45 2.50 -1.20 1.44
CA PHE A 45 3.71 -2.02 1.46
C PHE A 45 4.10 -2.33 0.03
N ASP A 46 5.30 -1.92 -0.37
CA ASP A 46 5.72 -1.89 -1.76
C ASP A 46 7.24 -2.01 -1.84
N HIS A 47 7.79 -2.65 -2.87
CA HIS A 47 9.21 -2.48 -3.18
C HIS A 47 9.49 -1.01 -3.52
N HIS A 48 8.72 -0.50 -4.47
CA HIS A 48 8.78 0.84 -5.01
C HIS A 48 8.12 1.84 -4.05
N MET A 49 8.01 3.08 -4.51
CA MET A 49 7.39 4.14 -3.73
C MET A 49 6.01 4.50 -4.27
N ASP A 50 5.87 4.50 -5.60
CA ASP A 50 4.63 4.83 -6.31
C ASP A 50 4.03 6.20 -5.97
N THR A 51 4.92 7.19 -5.87
CA THR A 51 4.61 8.56 -5.40
C THR A 51 4.81 9.65 -6.45
N ARG A 52 4.93 9.29 -7.72
CA ARG A 52 5.03 10.29 -8.79
C ARG A 52 3.74 11.11 -8.87
N SER A 53 3.87 12.39 -9.20
CA SER A 53 2.72 13.28 -9.46
C SER A 53 1.68 12.61 -10.38
N ALA A 54 0.41 12.68 -9.99
CA ALA A 54 -0.73 12.13 -10.74
C ALA A 54 -0.71 12.59 -12.20
N PHE A 55 -0.96 11.69 -13.15
CA PHE A 55 -0.99 11.97 -14.60
C PHE A 55 0.30 12.57 -15.18
N TYR A 56 1.45 12.50 -14.49
CA TYR A 56 2.69 13.10 -14.97
C TYR A 56 3.07 12.59 -16.36
N ARG A 57 3.10 11.26 -16.57
CA ARG A 57 3.52 10.64 -17.83
C ARG A 57 2.59 11.03 -18.98
N HIS A 58 1.28 10.98 -18.75
CA HIS A 58 0.28 11.41 -19.73
C HIS A 58 0.44 12.89 -20.08
N SER A 59 0.50 13.75 -19.07
CA SER A 59 0.56 15.21 -19.25
C SER A 59 1.86 15.66 -19.91
N ARG A 60 2.98 15.01 -19.58
CA ARG A 60 4.28 15.21 -20.26
C ARG A 60 4.24 14.82 -21.73
N LYS A 61 3.56 13.72 -22.06
CA LYS A 61 3.37 13.29 -23.45
C LYS A 61 2.53 14.30 -24.24
N VAL A 62 1.54 14.92 -23.62
CA VAL A 62 0.63 15.89 -24.26
C VAL A 62 1.26 17.28 -24.41
N ALA A 63 1.88 17.82 -23.35
CA ALA A 63 2.28 19.23 -23.27
C ALA A 63 3.78 19.46 -23.00
N GLY A 64 4.61 18.42 -22.94
CA GLY A 64 6.06 18.57 -22.76
C GLY A 64 6.42 19.22 -21.43
N LEU A 65 7.19 20.30 -21.44
CA LEU A 65 7.63 21.01 -20.23
C LEU A 65 6.48 21.69 -19.47
N GLU A 66 5.43 22.09 -20.17
CA GLU A 66 4.24 22.76 -19.62
C GLU A 66 3.15 21.74 -19.23
N TRP A 67 3.53 20.61 -18.65
CA TRP A 67 2.61 19.52 -18.33
C TRP A 67 1.68 19.80 -17.14
N ARG A 68 2.06 20.71 -16.24
CA ARG A 68 1.33 20.94 -14.98
C ARG A 68 -0.12 21.42 -15.20
N PRO A 69 -0.40 22.41 -16.09
CA PRO A 69 -1.79 22.81 -16.35
C PRO A 69 -2.68 21.69 -16.90
N VAL A 70 -2.13 20.78 -17.73
CA VAL A 70 -2.88 19.62 -18.23
C VAL A 70 -3.21 18.66 -17.08
N ARG A 71 -2.24 18.39 -16.22
CA ARG A 71 -2.40 17.54 -15.03
C ARG A 71 -3.43 18.12 -14.06
N ASP A 72 -3.35 19.41 -13.77
CA ASP A 72 -4.27 20.07 -12.84
C ASP A 72 -5.71 20.09 -13.39
N GLN A 73 -5.89 20.27 -14.71
CA GLN A 73 -7.19 20.14 -15.36
C GLN A 73 -7.74 18.71 -15.22
N LEU A 74 -6.92 17.68 -15.52
CA LEU A 74 -7.33 16.28 -15.40
C LEU A 74 -7.76 15.92 -13.98
N ILE A 75 -7.08 16.43 -12.96
CA ILE A 75 -7.48 16.26 -11.55
C ILE A 75 -8.82 16.96 -11.29
N SER A 76 -9.00 18.20 -11.76
CA SER A 76 -10.22 18.98 -11.52
C SER A 76 -11.46 18.39 -12.19
N ASP A 77 -11.28 17.60 -13.24
CA ASP A 77 -12.35 16.93 -13.97
C ASP A 77 -12.83 15.63 -13.30
N VAL A 78 -12.14 15.17 -12.24
CA VAL A 78 -12.51 13.94 -11.54
C VAL A 78 -13.63 14.18 -10.54
N ASP A 79 -14.67 13.35 -10.63
CA ASP A 79 -15.66 13.17 -9.59
C ASP A 79 -15.59 11.73 -9.09
N ILE A 80 -15.12 11.54 -7.85
CA ILE A 80 -14.92 10.22 -7.25
C ILE A 80 -16.22 9.41 -7.10
N ASN A 81 -17.37 10.08 -7.12
CA ASN A 81 -18.69 9.43 -7.07
C ASN A 81 -19.14 8.94 -8.45
N GLU A 82 -18.53 9.44 -9.52
CA GLU A 82 -18.86 9.10 -10.89
C GLU A 82 -17.84 8.11 -11.46
N SER A 83 -18.21 6.82 -11.42
CA SER A 83 -17.37 5.71 -11.89
C SER A 83 -16.77 5.91 -13.29
N SER A 84 -17.47 6.63 -14.18
CA SER A 84 -16.98 6.93 -15.53
C SER A 84 -15.73 7.82 -15.53
N THR A 85 -15.62 8.77 -14.59
CA THR A 85 -14.45 9.66 -14.47
C THR A 85 -13.25 8.90 -13.89
N ILE A 86 -13.50 7.96 -12.97
CA ILE A 86 -12.47 7.06 -12.42
C ILE A 86 -11.90 6.15 -13.51
N ILE A 87 -12.76 5.53 -14.32
CA ILE A 87 -12.33 4.70 -15.45
C ILE A 87 -11.50 5.55 -16.43
N SER A 88 -11.94 6.75 -16.76
CA SER A 88 -11.20 7.64 -17.66
C SER A 88 -9.85 8.08 -17.07
N SER A 89 -9.79 8.27 -15.75
CA SER A 89 -8.54 8.57 -15.05
C SER A 89 -7.57 7.38 -15.10
N LEU A 90 -8.08 6.17 -14.88
CA LEU A 90 -7.30 4.94 -14.92
C LEU A 90 -6.57 4.74 -16.25
N GLU A 91 -7.20 5.07 -17.38
CA GLU A 91 -6.59 4.98 -18.72
C GLU A 91 -5.38 5.91 -18.93
N ARG A 92 -5.22 6.91 -18.06
CA ARG A 92 -4.16 7.92 -18.17
C ARG A 92 -3.10 7.80 -17.06
N LEU A 93 -3.42 7.13 -15.96
CA LEU A 93 -2.50 6.89 -14.86
C LEU A 93 -1.52 5.77 -15.20
N CYS A 94 -0.40 5.76 -14.49
CA CYS A 94 0.53 4.63 -14.42
C CYS A 94 0.66 4.17 -12.97
N ASN A 95 1.25 2.98 -12.75
CA ASN A 95 1.46 2.38 -11.41
C ASN A 95 1.99 3.41 -10.41
N ASP A 96 3.03 4.16 -10.79
CA ASP A 96 3.69 5.10 -9.90
C ASP A 96 2.93 6.41 -9.60
N GLU A 97 1.69 6.60 -10.08
CA GLU A 97 0.97 7.88 -10.04
C GLU A 97 -0.30 7.88 -9.16
N HIS A 98 -0.69 6.70 -8.65
CA HIS A 98 -2.01 6.50 -8.05
C HIS A 98 -2.14 7.06 -6.63
N ILE A 99 -1.06 7.10 -5.84
CA ILE A 99 -1.07 7.65 -4.48
C ILE A 99 -1.28 9.17 -4.49
N ASP A 100 -0.54 9.90 -5.34
CA ASP A 100 -0.77 11.34 -5.49
C ASP A 100 -2.18 11.58 -6.03
N PHE A 101 -2.64 10.80 -7.01
CA PHE A 101 -4.00 10.91 -7.54
C PHE A 101 -5.07 10.78 -6.44
N ALA A 102 -4.95 9.77 -5.58
CA ALA A 102 -5.87 9.52 -4.49
C ALA A 102 -5.86 10.66 -3.44
N LEU A 103 -4.70 11.28 -3.19
CA LEU A 103 -4.58 12.45 -2.31
C LEU A 103 -5.22 13.70 -2.91
N GLN A 104 -4.96 13.99 -4.20
CA GLN A 104 -5.47 15.19 -4.87
C GLN A 104 -6.99 15.15 -5.08
N THR A 105 -7.57 13.95 -5.20
CA THR A 105 -9.01 13.73 -5.37
C THR A 105 -9.76 13.49 -4.05
N GLY A 106 -9.03 13.44 -2.92
CA GLY A 106 -9.63 13.26 -1.60
C GLY A 106 -10.07 11.83 -1.28
N MET A 107 -9.64 10.83 -2.06
CA MET A 107 -9.90 9.42 -1.76
C MET A 107 -9.19 8.97 -0.48
N ILE A 108 -8.01 9.53 -0.21
CA ILE A 108 -7.23 9.30 1.01
C ILE A 108 -6.77 10.63 1.61
N SER A 109 -6.52 10.64 2.92
CA SER A 109 -6.16 11.84 3.69
C SER A 109 -4.65 12.09 3.73
N ASP A 110 -3.89 11.01 3.95
CA ASP A 110 -2.44 10.92 4.10
C ASP A 110 -1.99 9.54 3.59
N ALA A 111 -0.74 9.41 3.16
CA ALA A 111 -0.14 8.14 2.76
C ALA A 111 1.14 7.85 3.54
N VAL A 112 1.29 6.62 4.02
CA VAL A 112 2.52 6.10 4.62
C VAL A 112 3.00 4.94 3.76
N VAL A 113 4.15 5.14 3.13
CA VAL A 113 4.78 4.22 2.19
C VAL A 113 5.88 3.44 2.90
N PHE A 114 5.69 2.12 3.02
CA PHE A 114 6.68 1.17 3.52
C PHE A 114 7.46 0.60 2.33
N SER A 115 8.31 1.45 1.74
CA SER A 115 9.12 1.10 0.57
C SER A 115 10.35 0.27 0.93
N LEU A 116 10.79 -0.62 0.04
CA LEU A 116 12.09 -1.31 0.13
C LEU A 116 13.19 -0.62 -0.68
N MET A 117 12.82 0.30 -1.59
CA MET A 117 13.74 1.23 -2.23
C MET A 117 14.08 2.39 -1.29
N ASN A 118 15.33 2.86 -1.35
CA ASN A 118 15.73 4.03 -0.60
C ASN A 118 15.04 5.29 -1.16
N ALA A 119 14.38 6.05 -0.26
CA ALA A 119 13.60 7.27 -0.53
C ALA A 119 14.33 8.29 -1.41
N ASP A 120 15.66 8.38 -1.29
CA ASP A 120 16.47 9.40 -1.97
C ASP A 120 16.42 9.36 -3.52
N ILE A 121 15.94 8.26 -4.12
CA ILE A 121 16.00 8.05 -5.57
C ILE A 121 14.71 8.51 -6.30
N CYS A 122 13.54 8.44 -5.65
CA CYS A 122 12.24 8.60 -6.32
C CYS A 122 11.22 9.50 -5.58
N THR A 123 11.61 10.17 -4.50
CA THR A 123 10.68 10.99 -3.70
C THR A 123 10.21 12.25 -4.41
N ASP A 124 8.89 12.40 -4.58
CA ASP A 124 8.27 13.67 -4.95
C ASP A 124 8.02 14.51 -3.69
N TYR A 125 8.97 15.38 -3.35
CA TYR A 125 8.86 16.30 -2.20
C TYR A 125 7.75 17.35 -2.34
N ALA A 126 7.02 17.40 -3.47
CA ALA A 126 5.95 18.36 -3.66
C ALA A 126 4.68 18.02 -2.87
N ASN A 127 4.47 16.76 -2.47
CA ASN A 127 3.29 16.36 -1.71
C ASN A 127 3.63 16.13 -0.22
N SER A 128 3.25 17.10 0.62
CA SER A 128 3.51 17.09 2.07
C SER A 128 2.73 16.02 2.88
N LYS A 129 1.87 15.24 2.22
CA LYS A 129 1.01 14.22 2.84
C LYS A 129 1.44 12.79 2.53
N ILE A 130 2.56 12.63 1.83
CA ILE A 130 3.19 11.35 1.56
C ILE A 130 4.39 11.22 2.50
N TYR A 131 4.39 10.17 3.31
CA TYR A 131 5.42 9.89 4.31
C TYR A 131 6.08 8.56 4.00
N TYR A 132 7.40 8.51 4.12
CA TYR A 132 8.18 7.31 3.81
C TYR A 132 8.73 6.72 5.10
N ILE A 133 8.60 5.40 5.23
CA ILE A 133 9.31 4.64 6.25
C ILE A 133 10.55 4.04 5.59
N ASP A 134 11.69 4.69 5.82
CA ASP A 134 12.98 4.32 5.24
C ASP A 134 13.34 2.83 5.53
N PRO A 135 13.68 2.05 4.48
CA PRO A 135 14.13 0.66 4.60
C PRO A 135 15.57 0.51 5.12
N CYS A 136 16.29 1.60 5.38
CA CYS A 136 17.71 1.65 5.78
C CYS A 136 18.19 0.48 6.64
N CYS A 137 17.47 0.12 7.72
CA CYS A 137 17.76 -1.09 8.47
C CYS A 137 16.63 -1.54 9.40
N THR A 138 16.82 -2.71 10.00
CA THR A 138 15.96 -3.22 11.07
C THR A 138 16.14 -2.44 12.38
N SER A 139 15.14 -2.49 13.25
CA SER A 139 15.09 -1.85 14.57
C SER A 139 16.31 -2.13 15.46
N LYS A 140 16.96 -3.29 15.25
CA LYS A 140 18.12 -3.78 16.02
C LYS A 140 19.47 -3.44 15.40
N CYS A 141 19.48 -2.82 14.23
CA CYS A 141 20.69 -2.52 13.50
C CYS A 141 21.49 -1.41 14.17
N LYS A 142 22.76 -1.69 14.47
CA LYS A 142 23.69 -0.73 15.10
C LYS A 142 24.87 -0.35 14.19
N LYS A 143 24.85 -0.81 12.93
CA LYS A 143 25.94 -0.52 11.98
C LYS A 143 25.91 0.97 11.63
N SER A 144 27.09 1.58 11.54
CA SER A 144 27.25 2.97 11.08
C SER A 144 27.15 3.12 9.56
N SER A 145 27.32 2.01 8.84
CA SER A 145 27.20 1.90 7.38
C SER A 145 26.43 0.63 7.06
N HIS A 146 25.41 0.72 6.20
CA HIS A 146 24.57 -0.40 5.83
C HIS A 146 25.17 -1.17 4.64
N ASP A 147 25.01 -2.49 4.66
CA ASP A 147 25.54 -3.43 3.68
C ASP A 147 24.43 -4.37 3.17
N ASP A 148 24.75 -5.23 2.21
CA ASP A 148 23.78 -6.16 1.60
C ASP A 148 23.12 -7.08 2.63
N GLU A 149 23.81 -7.41 3.72
CA GLU A 149 23.23 -8.17 4.84
C GLU A 149 22.14 -7.37 5.55
N CYS A 150 22.32 -6.06 5.73
CA CYS A 150 21.26 -5.19 6.26
C CYS A 150 20.04 -5.22 5.34
N GLN A 151 20.26 -5.16 4.03
CA GLN A 151 19.19 -5.14 3.04
C GLN A 151 18.39 -6.45 3.02
N ILE A 152 19.05 -7.60 3.01
CA ILE A 152 18.39 -8.91 3.12
C ILE A 152 17.58 -9.02 4.42
N ASN A 153 18.12 -8.52 5.54
CA ASN A 153 17.40 -8.53 6.82
C ASN A 153 16.14 -7.65 6.81
N VAL A 154 16.12 -6.58 6.03
CA VAL A 154 14.94 -5.73 5.85
C VAL A 154 13.91 -6.46 4.99
N TYR A 155 14.36 -7.10 3.91
CA TYR A 155 13.51 -7.91 3.04
C TYR A 155 12.84 -9.06 3.79
N ASP A 156 13.59 -9.80 4.60
CA ASP A 156 13.09 -10.95 5.37
C ASP A 156 12.03 -10.56 6.41
N LYS A 157 11.89 -9.27 6.76
CA LYS A 157 11.12 -8.80 7.92
C LYS A 157 10.04 -7.76 7.58
N VAL A 158 9.57 -7.74 6.33
CA VAL A 158 8.54 -6.79 5.85
C VAL A 158 7.31 -6.76 6.77
N ILE A 159 6.82 -7.95 7.16
CA ILE A 159 5.64 -8.12 8.03
C ILE A 159 5.96 -8.72 9.41
N GLU A 160 7.23 -8.78 9.80
CA GLU A 160 7.66 -9.33 11.09
C GLU A 160 7.23 -8.41 12.25
N GLY A 161 6.66 -8.98 13.31
CA GLY A 161 5.94 -8.24 14.35
C GLY A 161 6.75 -7.14 15.01
N GLU A 162 7.97 -7.44 15.46
CA GLU A 162 8.85 -6.45 16.10
C GLU A 162 9.21 -5.29 15.16
N GLU A 163 9.48 -5.59 13.88
CA GLU A 163 9.86 -4.58 12.89
C GLU A 163 8.68 -3.73 12.46
N LEU A 164 7.52 -4.35 12.21
CA LEU A 164 6.28 -3.62 11.94
C LEU A 164 5.91 -2.70 13.11
N LEU A 165 6.00 -3.19 14.35
CA LEU A 165 5.70 -2.37 15.52
C LEU A 165 6.63 -1.16 15.61
N PHE A 166 7.92 -1.36 15.39
CA PHE A 166 8.90 -0.28 15.34
C PHE A 166 8.55 0.76 14.26
N LYS A 167 8.23 0.31 13.05
CA LYS A 167 7.85 1.18 11.93
C LYS A 167 6.54 1.93 12.17
N LEU A 168 5.51 1.27 12.73
CA LEU A 168 4.23 1.90 13.08
C LEU A 168 4.40 3.02 14.13
N ASN A 169 5.29 2.83 15.10
CA ASN A 169 5.58 3.86 16.10
C ASN A 169 6.19 5.13 15.48
N LYS A 170 6.95 4.99 14.37
CA LYS A 170 7.48 6.16 13.64
C LYS A 170 6.39 6.99 12.99
N ILE A 171 5.23 6.42 12.62
CA ILE A 171 4.16 7.16 11.94
C ILE A 171 3.70 8.38 12.75
N ASN A 172 3.72 8.28 14.09
CA ASN A 172 3.33 9.39 14.95
C ASN A 172 4.19 10.67 14.79
N THR A 173 5.39 10.57 14.21
CA THR A 173 6.21 11.76 13.90
C THR A 173 5.64 12.57 12.75
N PHE A 174 4.83 11.96 11.89
CA PHE A 174 4.23 12.58 10.70
C PHE A 174 2.73 12.78 10.84
N ILE A 175 2.04 11.79 11.41
CA ILE A 175 0.61 11.80 11.66
C ILE A 175 0.39 11.64 13.17
N PRO A 176 0.39 12.74 13.94
CA PRO A 176 0.25 12.68 15.39
C PRO A 176 -1.02 11.93 15.81
N GLY A 177 -0.83 11.00 16.75
CA GLY A 177 -1.91 10.20 17.33
C GLY A 177 -2.40 9.04 16.44
N PHE A 178 -1.75 8.78 15.31
CA PHE A 178 -2.08 7.63 14.47
C PHE A 178 -1.98 6.31 15.23
N PHE A 179 -0.87 6.07 15.94
CA PHE A 179 -0.60 4.82 16.64
C PHE A 179 -0.26 5.03 18.12
N ILE A 180 -1.26 5.04 19.01
CA ILE A 180 -1.07 5.28 20.45
C ILE A 180 -1.40 4.01 21.22
N SER A 181 -0.56 3.66 22.21
CA SER A 181 -0.79 2.50 23.09
C SER A 181 -1.03 1.19 22.31
N ASN A 182 -0.23 0.99 21.26
CA ASN A 182 -0.32 -0.15 20.33
C ASN A 182 -1.68 -0.28 19.62
N LYS A 183 -2.37 0.85 19.39
CA LYS A 183 -3.63 0.91 18.65
C LYS A 183 -3.61 2.00 17.59
N VAL A 184 -4.09 1.67 16.40
CA VAL A 184 -4.41 2.64 15.36
C VAL A 184 -5.69 3.38 15.73
N ASN A 185 -5.66 4.73 15.75
CA ASN A 185 -6.80 5.58 16.12
C ASN A 185 -7.44 6.32 14.94
N LYS A 186 -7.00 6.04 13.71
CA LYS A 186 -7.58 6.58 12.48
C LYS A 186 -8.03 5.43 11.57
N LYS A 187 -9.07 5.66 10.77
CA LYS A 187 -9.43 4.74 9.69
C LYS A 187 -8.27 4.64 8.70
N PHE A 188 -8.00 3.44 8.20
CA PHE A 188 -6.93 3.25 7.22
C PHE A 188 -7.27 2.17 6.19
N ILE A 189 -6.72 2.32 4.99
CA ILE A 189 -6.63 1.30 3.97
C ILE A 189 -5.29 0.60 4.14
N LEU A 190 -5.29 -0.73 4.07
CA LEU A 190 -4.06 -1.53 3.99
C LEU A 190 -3.87 -1.96 2.54
N ASP A 191 -2.84 -1.43 1.91
CA ASP A 191 -2.46 -1.73 0.54
C ASP A 191 -1.15 -2.52 0.52
N ILE A 192 -1.07 -3.53 -0.34
CA ILE A 192 0.05 -4.46 -0.39
C ILE A 192 0.37 -4.76 -1.85
N ASP A 193 1.49 -4.25 -2.35
CA ASP A 193 2.11 -4.77 -3.56
C ASP A 193 2.84 -6.08 -3.21
N LEU A 194 2.67 -7.11 -4.04
CA LEU A 194 3.35 -8.39 -3.83
C LEU A 194 4.86 -8.27 -4.04
N ASP A 195 5.33 -7.30 -4.82
CA ASP A 195 6.76 -7.13 -5.07
C ASP A 195 7.55 -6.74 -3.81
N CYS A 196 6.90 -6.33 -2.71
CA CYS A 196 7.55 -6.12 -1.43
C CYS A 196 8.05 -7.43 -0.78
N PHE A 197 7.62 -8.61 -1.24
CA PHE A 197 8.02 -9.90 -0.68
C PHE A 197 9.13 -10.58 -1.49
N HIS A 198 10.37 -10.16 -1.24
CA HIS A 198 11.53 -10.68 -1.98
C HIS A 198 11.95 -12.12 -1.60
N THR A 199 11.60 -12.60 -0.41
CA THR A 199 12.01 -13.91 0.12
C THR A 199 10.84 -14.66 0.73
N LYS A 200 10.97 -15.97 0.90
CA LYS A 200 9.94 -16.79 1.53
C LYS A 200 9.77 -16.40 2.98
N LYS A 201 10.84 -15.96 3.65
CA LYS A 201 10.75 -15.46 5.02
C LYS A 201 9.93 -14.18 5.09
N ALA A 202 10.04 -13.30 4.09
CA ALA A 202 9.28 -12.06 4.04
C ALA A 202 7.77 -12.31 4.13
N ILE A 203 7.25 -13.31 3.42
CA ILE A 203 5.82 -13.66 3.46
C ILE A 203 5.47 -14.67 4.58
N ASN A 204 6.43 -15.45 5.08
CA ASN A 204 6.25 -16.41 6.17
C ASN A 204 6.95 -15.93 7.46
N ALA A 205 6.61 -14.73 7.94
CA ALA A 205 7.21 -14.18 9.16
C ALA A 205 6.90 -15.04 10.40
N VAL A 206 7.79 -14.96 11.41
CA VAL A 206 7.68 -15.78 12.62
C VAL A 206 6.61 -15.22 13.55
N ASP A 207 6.62 -13.91 13.81
CA ASP A 207 5.57 -13.22 14.55
C ASP A 207 4.67 -12.40 13.61
N MET A 208 3.48 -12.94 13.34
CA MET A 208 2.45 -12.30 12.52
C MET A 208 1.46 -11.44 13.34
N SER A 209 1.69 -11.25 14.65
CA SER A 209 0.70 -10.62 15.54
C SER A 209 0.34 -9.19 15.12
N VAL A 210 1.33 -8.39 14.71
CA VAL A 210 1.13 -7.00 14.28
C VAL A 210 0.51 -6.93 12.89
N PHE A 211 0.96 -7.76 11.95
CA PHE A 211 0.32 -7.85 10.62
C PHE A 211 -1.15 -8.26 10.74
N ASN A 212 -1.45 -9.29 11.54
CA ASN A 212 -2.83 -9.72 11.83
C ASN A 212 -3.65 -8.59 12.46
N TYR A 213 -3.03 -7.76 13.31
CA TYR A 213 -3.70 -6.58 13.86
C TYR A 213 -4.04 -5.57 12.76
N LEU A 214 -3.12 -5.27 11.82
CA LEU A 214 -3.38 -4.36 10.71
C LEU A 214 -4.52 -4.89 9.82
N VAL A 215 -4.45 -6.14 9.37
CA VAL A 215 -5.50 -6.81 8.58
C VAL A 215 -6.88 -6.67 9.24
N ASN A 216 -6.94 -6.89 10.55
CA ASN A 216 -8.20 -6.88 11.29
C ASN A 216 -8.81 -5.50 11.53
N ASN A 217 -8.02 -4.43 11.42
CA ASN A 217 -8.44 -3.06 11.70
C ASN A 217 -8.43 -2.15 10.46
N ALA A 218 -7.85 -2.60 9.34
CA ALA A 218 -7.97 -1.93 8.06
C ALA A 218 -9.44 -1.88 7.62
N GLU A 219 -9.86 -0.81 6.97
CA GLU A 219 -11.22 -0.65 6.47
C GLU A 219 -11.48 -1.59 5.29
N ILE A 220 -10.58 -1.53 4.30
CA ILE A 220 -10.46 -2.46 3.18
C ILE A 220 -8.99 -2.84 2.99
N ILE A 221 -8.76 -3.95 2.27
CA ILE A 221 -7.43 -4.41 1.88
C ILE A 221 -7.34 -4.40 0.35
N THR A 222 -6.28 -3.82 -0.21
CA THR A 222 -5.94 -3.90 -1.63
C THR A 222 -4.64 -4.66 -1.83
N ILE A 223 -4.58 -5.46 -2.90
CA ILE A 223 -3.42 -6.27 -3.25
C ILE A 223 -3.12 -6.04 -4.74
N ALA A 224 -1.94 -5.53 -5.07
CA ALA A 224 -1.44 -5.46 -6.44
C ALA A 224 -0.52 -6.65 -6.71
N THR A 225 -0.78 -7.40 -7.78
CA THR A 225 -0.03 -8.65 -8.03
C THR A 225 1.27 -8.43 -8.79
N GLU A 226 1.29 -7.47 -9.71
CA GLU A 226 2.49 -6.92 -10.35
C GLU A 226 3.54 -7.98 -10.72
N GLY A 227 3.11 -9.10 -11.34
CA GLY A 227 3.96 -10.30 -11.46
C GLY A 227 5.30 -10.08 -12.17
N TYR A 228 5.37 -9.10 -13.08
CA TYR A 228 6.63 -8.66 -13.67
C TYR A 228 7.62 -8.12 -12.62
N TYR A 229 7.16 -7.27 -11.70
CA TYR A 229 7.99 -6.69 -10.64
C TYR A 229 8.35 -7.72 -9.57
N VAL A 230 7.43 -8.63 -9.23
CA VAL A 230 7.75 -9.80 -8.38
C VAL A 230 8.93 -10.60 -8.96
N GLU A 231 8.91 -10.87 -10.28
CA GLU A 231 9.98 -11.60 -10.96
C GLU A 231 11.31 -10.83 -10.99
N LEU A 232 11.26 -9.50 -11.10
CA LEU A 232 12.47 -8.65 -11.05
C LEU A 232 13.10 -8.61 -9.65
N GLU A 233 12.28 -8.52 -8.61
CA GLU A 233 12.75 -8.17 -7.27
C GLU A 233 13.04 -9.37 -6.36
N LYS A 234 12.49 -10.54 -6.68
CA LYS A 234 12.71 -11.76 -5.88
C LYS A 234 14.18 -12.08 -5.65
N LYS A 235 14.47 -12.64 -4.47
CA LYS A 235 15.78 -13.19 -4.10
C LYS A 235 15.74 -14.72 -3.93
N ASP A 236 14.56 -15.29 -3.71
CA ASP A 236 14.33 -16.73 -3.78
C ASP A 236 13.75 -17.10 -5.16
N ASN A 237 14.43 -17.98 -5.89
CA ASN A 237 14.10 -18.28 -7.30
C ASN A 237 12.71 -18.92 -7.51
N ASP A 238 12.16 -19.56 -6.49
CA ASP A 238 10.89 -20.29 -6.57
C ASP A 238 9.70 -19.52 -5.99
N ILE A 239 9.86 -18.20 -5.82
CA ILE A 239 8.77 -17.26 -5.60
C ILE A 239 8.27 -16.72 -6.94
N ASN A 240 6.95 -16.55 -7.04
CA ASN A 240 6.24 -15.84 -8.09
C ASN A 240 4.96 -15.21 -7.51
N GLU A 241 4.23 -14.45 -8.31
CA GLU A 241 3.02 -13.74 -7.89
C GLU A 241 1.93 -14.67 -7.36
N ASN A 242 1.77 -15.86 -7.96
CA ASN A 242 0.75 -16.82 -7.55
C ASN A 242 1.05 -17.39 -6.15
N TYR A 243 2.31 -17.75 -5.89
CA TYR A 243 2.75 -18.23 -4.58
C TYR A 243 2.54 -17.16 -3.50
N LEU A 244 2.95 -15.91 -3.79
CA LEU A 244 2.81 -14.80 -2.84
C LEU A 244 1.34 -14.47 -2.56
N LEU A 245 0.52 -14.40 -3.61
CA LEU A 245 -0.91 -14.12 -3.47
C LEU A 245 -1.61 -15.20 -2.65
N GLU A 246 -1.36 -16.48 -2.95
CA GLU A 246 -1.94 -17.60 -2.20
C GLU A 246 -1.57 -17.51 -0.71
N LYS A 247 -0.28 -17.29 -0.41
CA LYS A 247 0.20 -17.18 0.97
C LYS A 247 -0.39 -15.97 1.69
N LEU A 248 -0.39 -14.81 1.06
CA LEU A 248 -0.93 -13.58 1.64
C LEU A 248 -2.41 -13.73 1.97
N LEU A 249 -3.20 -14.31 1.05
CA LEU A 249 -4.62 -14.56 1.29
C LEU A 249 -4.84 -15.53 2.46
N VAL A 250 -4.04 -16.60 2.58
CA VAL A 250 -4.09 -17.50 3.73
C VAL A 250 -3.79 -16.76 5.04
N HIS A 251 -2.80 -15.86 5.05
CA HIS A 251 -2.51 -15.05 6.24
C HIS A 251 -3.66 -14.10 6.60
N ILE A 252 -4.25 -13.43 5.61
CA ILE A 252 -5.39 -12.53 5.81
C ILE A 252 -6.61 -13.29 6.35
N GLU A 253 -6.94 -14.45 5.77
CA GLU A 253 -8.04 -15.30 6.21
C GLU A 253 -7.84 -15.78 7.65
N ASN A 254 -6.65 -16.30 7.97
CA ASN A 254 -6.32 -16.72 9.33
C ASN A 254 -6.38 -15.58 10.34
N ALA A 255 -5.95 -14.36 9.96
CA ALA A 255 -6.03 -13.20 10.83
C ALA A 255 -7.48 -12.86 11.20
N ILE A 256 -8.37 -12.89 10.21
CA ILE A 256 -9.79 -12.56 10.36
C ILE A 256 -10.52 -13.63 11.18
N ASP A 257 -10.25 -14.91 10.92
CA ASP A 257 -10.86 -16.03 11.65
C ASP A 257 -10.43 -16.07 13.12
N ASN A 258 -9.14 -15.86 13.41
CA ASN A 258 -8.63 -15.83 14.78
C ASN A 258 -9.25 -14.71 15.63
N LYS A 259 -9.60 -13.57 15.01
CA LYS A 259 -10.33 -12.49 15.70
C LYS A 259 -11.69 -12.98 16.16
N ARG A 260 -12.41 -13.72 15.32
CA ARG A 260 -13.74 -14.26 15.64
C ARG A 260 -13.72 -15.18 16.85
N PHE A 261 -12.76 -16.11 16.91
CA PHE A 261 -12.64 -17.05 18.04
C PHE A 261 -12.40 -16.35 19.38
N LYS A 262 -11.61 -15.27 19.40
CA LYS A 262 -11.37 -14.46 20.60
C LYS A 262 -12.63 -13.72 21.09
N PHE A 263 -13.53 -13.35 20.19
CA PHE A 263 -14.81 -12.71 20.57
C PHE A 263 -15.89 -13.72 20.97
N SER A 264 -15.87 -14.95 20.43
CA SER A 264 -16.84 -16.00 20.79
C SER A 264 -16.59 -16.69 22.13
N THR A 265 -15.38 -16.58 22.69
CA THR A 265 -15.03 -17.16 24.00
C THR A 265 -15.09 -16.13 25.15
N ALA A 266 -15.36 -14.87 24.83
CA ALA A 266 -15.48 -13.76 25.78
C ALA A 266 -16.95 -13.38 26.07
N SER A 267 -17.92 -14.17 25.60
CA SER A 267 -19.36 -13.99 25.77
C SER A 267 -19.96 -15.00 26.75
#